data_AF-A0A5E6R161-F1
#
_entry.id   AF-A0A5E6R161-F1
#
_cell.length_a   1.000
_cell.length_b   1.000
_cell.length_c   1.000
_cell.angle_alpha   90.00
_cell.angle_beta   90.00
_cell.angle_gamma   90.00
#
_symmetry.space_group_name_H-M   'P 1'
#
loop_
_entity.id
_entity.type
_entity.pdbx_description
1 polymer ?
#
loop_
_entity_poly.entity_id
_entity_poly.type
_entity_poly.pdbx_seq_one_letter_code
_entity_poly.pdbx_strand_id
1 'polypeptide(L)' 'MPALYIMIPAALLIVGVAIYIFFWAVDSGQYDDLDSPAHSILFDDQDPGHQAAVKHETKPADEDTPPRG' A
#
# COMPACT_ATOMS: atom_id res chain seq x y z
N MET A 1 38.99 32.89 10.22
CA MET A 1 37.91 32.09 9.57
C MET A 1 37.66 30.80 10.35
N PRO A 2 36.86 30.84 11.44
CA PRO A 2 36.63 29.69 12.32
C PRO A 2 35.50 28.74 11.87
N ALA A 3 34.69 29.12 10.87
CA ALA A 3 33.49 28.36 10.48
C ALA A 3 33.77 26.90 10.08
N LEU A 4 34.93 26.63 9.48
CA LEU A 4 35.34 25.28 9.08
C LEU A 4 35.41 24.30 10.27
N TYR A 5 35.79 24.78 11.46
CA TYR A 5 35.85 23.95 12.67
C TYR A 5 34.49 23.48 13.16
N ILE A 6 33.41 24.16 12.77
CA ILE A 6 32.04 23.78 13.12
C ILE A 6 31.39 23.02 11.97
N MET A 7 31.62 23.47 10.73
CA MET A 7 31.01 22.87 9.54
C MET A 7 31.51 21.45 9.25
N ILE A 8 32.81 21.17 9.43
CA ILE A 8 33.36 19.84 9.15
C ILE A 8 32.77 18.78 10.11
N PRO A 9 32.78 18.97 11.45
CA PRO A 9 32.15 18.02 12.36
C PRO A 9 30.64 17.91 12.15
N ALA A 10 29.95 19.03 11.90
CA ALA A 10 28.50 19.02 11.64
C ALA A 10 28.16 18.20 10.39
N ALA A 11 28.92 18.36 9.30
CA ALA A 11 28.72 17.58 8.09
C ALA A 11 28.97 16.08 8.31
N LEU A 12 30.03 15.72 9.05
CA LEU A 12 30.31 14.32 9.41
C LEU A 12 29.18 13.71 10.25
N LEU A 13 28.63 14.48 11.20
CA LEU A 13 27.50 14.06 12.01
C LEU A 13 26.26 13.78 11.17
N ILE A 14 25.91 14.70 10.26
CA ILE A 14 24.76 14.56 9.36
C ILE A 14 24.92 13.32 8.47
N VAL A 15 26.09 13.14 7.86
CA VAL A 15 26.38 11.97 7.03
C VAL A 15 26.31 10.68 7.85
N GLY A 16 26.87 10.67 9.06
CA GLY A 16 26.80 9.51 9.97
C GLY A 16 25.37 9.15 10.34
N VAL A 17 24.52 10.13 10.66
CA VAL A 17 23.10 9.92 10.97
C VAL A 17 22.35 9.41 9.74
N ALA A 18 22.60 9.98 8.55
CA ALA A 18 21.96 9.55 7.32
C ALA A 18 22.30 8.08 6.99
N ILE A 19 23.58 7.69 7.14
CA ILE A 19 24.03 6.31 6.96
C ILE A 19 23.34 5.38 7.97
N TYR A 20 23.31 5.77 9.24
CA TYR A 20 22.64 4.99 10.28
C TYR A 20 21.16 4.74 9.97
N ILE A 21 20.41 5.79 9.61
CA ILE A 21 18.99 5.69 9.26
C ILE A 21 18.80 4.81 8.02
N PHE A 22 19.65 4.96 7.01
CA PHE A 22 19.59 4.15 5.79
C PHE A 22 19.73 2.65 6.10
N PHE A 23 20.74 2.26 6.88
CA PHE A 23 20.92 0.86 7.25
C PHE A 23 19.79 0.32 8.13
N TRP A 24 19.28 1.14 9.07
CA TRP A 24 18.12 0.77 9.89
C TRP A 24 16.84 0.55 9.04
N ALA A 25 16.61 1.38 8.03
CA ALA A 25 15.46 1.25 7.13
C ALA A 25 15.58 0.02 6.22
N VAL A 26 16.79 -0.30 5.74
CA VAL A 26 17.07 -1.51 4.96
C VAL A 26 16.85 -2.77 5.80
N ASP A 27 17.31 -2.78 7.06
CA ASP A 27 17.13 -3.91 7.98
C ASP A 27 15.67 -4.06 8.46
N SER A 28 14.90 -2.96 8.55
CA SER A 28 13.48 -2.98 8.94
C SER A 28 12.54 -3.67 7.95
N GLY A 29 13.04 -4.29 6.89
CA GLY A 29 12.23 -5.17 6.05
C GLY A 29 11.10 -4.46 5.31
N GLN A 30 11.21 -3.14 5.02
CA GLN A 30 10.18 -2.37 4.30
C GLN A 30 9.87 -2.92 2.89
N TYR A 31 10.70 -3.83 2.37
CA TYR A 31 10.48 -4.53 1.10
C TYR A 31 9.49 -5.69 1.19
N ASP A 32 9.16 -6.18 2.40
CA ASP A 32 8.26 -7.32 2.61
C ASP A 32 6.78 -6.97 2.31
N ASP A 33 6.43 -5.67 2.34
CA ASP A 33 5.07 -5.17 2.07
C ASP A 33 4.86 -4.73 0.61
N LEU A 34 5.87 -4.85 -0.26
CA LEU A 34 5.76 -4.58 -1.70
C LEU A 34 5.31 -5.80 -2.51
N ASP A 35 5.30 -7.00 -1.92
CA ASP A 35 4.82 -8.23 -2.57
C ASP A 35 3.28 -8.39 -2.50
N SER A 36 2.60 -7.57 -1.70
CA SER A 36 1.17 -7.74 -1.40
C SER A 36 0.19 -7.29 -2.52
N PRO A 37 0.39 -6.17 -3.26
CA PRO A 37 -0.64 -5.69 -4.19
C PRO A 37 -0.60 -6.32 -5.60
N ALA A 38 0.46 -7.07 -5.96
CA ALA A 38 0.57 -7.67 -7.30
C ALA A 38 -0.25 -8.95 -7.48
N HIS A 39 -0.58 -9.65 -6.38
CA HIS A 39 -1.27 -10.94 -6.41
C HIS A 39 -2.79 -10.87 -6.29
N SER A 40 -3.38 -9.75 -5.84
CA SER A 40 -4.85 -9.61 -5.79
C SER A 40 -5.46 -9.37 -7.17
N ILE A 41 -4.82 -8.57 -8.02
CA ILE A 41 -5.42 -8.17 -9.31
C ILE A 41 -5.53 -9.31 -10.34
N LEU A 42 -4.71 -10.37 -10.22
CA LEU A 42 -4.73 -11.52 -11.13
C LEU A 42 -5.59 -12.69 -10.61
N PHE A 43 -5.98 -12.68 -9.33
CA PHE A 43 -6.71 -13.78 -8.68
C PHE A 43 -8.07 -13.35 -8.08
N ASP A 44 -8.44 -12.07 -8.11
CA ASP A 44 -9.75 -11.57 -7.68
C ASP A 44 -10.93 -12.18 -8.47
N ASP A 45 -10.70 -12.69 -9.67
CA ASP A 45 -11.72 -13.35 -10.49
C ASP A 45 -12.17 -14.72 -9.92
N GLN A 46 -11.44 -15.28 -8.95
CA GLN A 46 -11.71 -16.60 -8.37
C GLN A 46 -12.25 -16.54 -6.93
N ASP A 47 -12.45 -15.35 -6.36
CA ASP A 47 -13.05 -15.24 -5.02
C ASP A 47 -14.59 -15.43 -5.09
N PRO A 48 -15.15 -16.48 -4.46
CA PRO A 48 -16.59 -16.70 -4.43
C PRO A 48 -17.36 -15.54 -3.76
N GLY A 49 -16.69 -14.73 -2.92
CA GLY A 49 -17.26 -13.52 -2.33
C GLY A 49 -17.49 -12.38 -3.34
N HIS A 50 -16.61 -12.24 -4.33
CA HIS A 50 -16.73 -11.21 -5.37
C HIS A 50 -17.84 -11.56 -6.38
N GLN A 51 -18.01 -12.85 -6.71
CA GLN A 51 -19.10 -13.33 -7.56
C GLN A 51 -20.49 -13.09 -6.94
N ALA A 52 -20.61 -13.10 -5.60
CA ALA A 52 -21.85 -12.78 -4.90
C ALA A 52 -22.20 -11.28 -4.98
N ALA A 53 -21.21 -10.39 -4.94
CA ALA A 53 -21.40 -8.96 -5.11
C ALA A 53 -21.80 -8.59 -6.56
N VAL A 54 -21.14 -9.17 -7.57
CA VAL A 54 -21.44 -8.95 -8.99
C VAL A 54 -22.83 -9.51 -9.38
N LYS A 55 -23.26 -10.63 -8.77
CA LYS A 55 -24.61 -11.19 -8.99
C LYS A 55 -25.74 -10.28 -8.50
N HIS A 56 -25.48 -9.42 -7.53
CA HIS A 56 -26.49 -8.54 -6.96
C HIS A 56 -26.77 -7.28 -7.80
N GLU A 57 -25.86 -6.90 -8.71
CA GLU A 57 -26.04 -5.72 -9.57
C GLU A 57 -26.70 -6.03 -10.93
N THR A 58 -26.76 -7.32 -11.34
CA THR A 58 -27.34 -7.72 -12.65
C THR A 58 -28.79 -8.20 -12.55
N LYS A 59 -29.47 -8.13 -11.40
CA LYS A 59 -30.91 -8.40 -11.37
C LYS A 59 -31.64 -7.19 -11.96
N PRO A 60 -32.29 -7.31 -13.14
CA PRO A 60 -33.02 -6.19 -13.71
C PRO A 60 -34.14 -5.81 -12.76
N ALA A 61 -34.35 -4.50 -12.62
CA ALA A 61 -35.54 -3.93 -12.04
C ALA A 61 -36.74 -4.28 -12.92
N ASP A 62 -37.32 -5.46 -12.74
CA ASP A 62 -38.70 -5.72 -13.11
C ASP A 62 -39.28 -6.83 -12.23
N GLU A 63 -40.58 -6.77 -11.98
CA GLU A 63 -41.38 -7.62 -11.08
C GLU A 63 -41.44 -7.20 -9.60
N ASP A 64 -42.04 -6.04 -9.34
CA ASP A 64 -42.99 -5.95 -8.21
C ASP A 64 -44.12 -4.95 -8.53
N THR A 65 -45.07 -5.36 -9.40
CA THR A 65 -46.43 -4.81 -9.36
C THR A 65 -47.38 -5.95 -9.02
N PRO A 66 -48.05 -5.91 -7.85
CA PRO A 66 -48.91 -7.01 -7.41
C PRO A 66 -50.21 -7.06 -8.24
N PRO A 67 -50.83 -8.25 -8.40
CA PRO A 67 -52.13 -8.33 -9.05
C PRO A 67 -53.16 -7.65 -8.16
N ARG A 68 -53.73 -6.54 -8.63
CA ARG A 68 -54.99 -6.00 -8.10
C ARG A 68 -56.12 -6.78 -8.74
N GLY A 69 -56.93 -7.43 -7.91
CA GLY A 69 -58.11 -8.19 -8.30
C GLY A 69 -59.28 -7.35 -8.79
#